data_AF-A0A7J6X1Z4-F1
#
_entry.id   AF-A0A7J6X1Z4-F1
#
_cell.length_a   1.000
_cell.length_b   1.000
_cell.length_c   1.000
_cell.angle_alpha   90.00
_cell.angle_beta   90.00
_cell.angle_gamma   90.00
#
_symmetry.space_group_name_H-M   'P 1'
#
loop_
_entity.id
_entity.type
_entity.pdbx_description
1 polymer ?
#
loop_
_entity_poly.entity_id
_entity_poly.type
_entity_poly.pdbx_seq_one_letter_code
_entity_poly.pdbx_strand_id
1 'polypeptide(L)'
;EFNFKTPPPGFPIKFAVVVDLGQTEWTNSTLQHIAASNYDMLLLPGDLSYADLIQPRWDSFGRIAEPLASQRPWVVTQENHEIEKIHVLHSHSFTSYNARWRMPFEETGSASNLYHFYNFHTLPRN
;
A
#
# COMPACT_ATOMS: atom_id res chain seq x y z
N GLU A 1 15.18 -7.13 13.20
CA GLU A 1 15.84 -7.17 11.88
C GLU A 1 14.80 -7.59 10.85
N PHE A 2 14.76 -6.94 9.67
CA PHE A 2 13.79 -7.23 8.62
C PHE A 2 14.49 -7.86 7.41
N ASN A 3 13.75 -8.65 6.62
CA ASN A 3 14.20 -9.17 5.34
C ASN A 3 13.12 -8.90 4.30
N PHE A 4 13.52 -8.41 3.13
CA PHE A 4 12.62 -8.00 2.06
C PHE A 4 12.88 -8.80 0.79
N LYS A 5 11.83 -9.38 0.21
CA LYS A 5 11.89 -10.11 -1.06
C LYS A 5 11.32 -9.25 -2.19
N THR A 6 12.15 -8.91 -3.17
CA THR A 6 11.70 -8.27 -4.42
C THR A 6 10.93 -9.26 -5.31
N PRO A 7 10.08 -8.78 -6.23
CA PRO A 7 9.41 -9.64 -7.21
C PRO A 7 10.43 -10.40 -8.08
N PRO A 8 10.06 -11.55 -8.67
CA PRO A 8 10.96 -12.28 -9.56
C PRO A 8 11.29 -11.43 -10.81
N PRO A 9 12.51 -11.59 -11.39
CA PRO A 9 12.95 -10.83 -12.57
C PRO A 9 12.25 -11.23 -13.88
N GLY A 10 11.22 -12.07 -13.79
CA GLY A 10 10.47 -12.60 -14.90
C GLY A 10 9.15 -13.22 -14.43
N PHE A 11 8.33 -13.63 -15.39
CA PHE A 11 7.03 -14.21 -15.11
C PHE A 11 7.12 -15.70 -14.71
N PRO A 12 6.16 -16.20 -13.90
CA PRO A 12 4.98 -15.50 -13.38
C PRO A 12 5.27 -14.66 -12.12
N ILE A 13 4.55 -13.55 -11.97
CA ILE A 13 4.49 -12.75 -10.73
C ILE A 13 3.12 -12.98 -10.10
N LYS A 14 3.09 -13.26 -8.79
CA LYS A 14 1.84 -13.49 -8.05
C LYS A 14 1.45 -12.26 -7.25
N PHE A 15 0.26 -11.74 -7.51
CA PHE A 15 -0.28 -10.60 -6.78
C PHE A 15 -1.31 -11.09 -5.75
N ALA A 16 -1.15 -10.68 -4.50
CA ALA A 16 -2.26 -10.60 -3.57
C ALA A 16 -2.98 -9.27 -3.80
N VAL A 17 -4.30 -9.29 -3.88
CA VAL A 17 -5.11 -8.07 -4.10
C VAL A 17 -6.14 -8.00 -2.99
N VAL A 18 -6.18 -6.87 -2.30
CA VAL A 18 -7.13 -6.57 -1.22
C VAL A 18 -7.46 -5.09 -1.29
N VAL A 19 -8.69 -4.71 -0.94
CA VAL A 19 -9.14 -3.31 -0.86
C VAL A 19 -9.87 -3.13 0.47
N ASP A 20 -10.09 -1.89 0.90
CA ASP A 20 -10.86 -1.59 2.12
C ASP A 20 -10.31 -2.29 3.36
N LEU A 21 -8.99 -2.27 3.53
CA LEU A 21 -8.33 -3.17 4.47
C LEU A 21 -8.69 -2.84 5.92
N GLY A 22 -8.71 -1.54 6.27
CA GLY A 22 -9.05 -1.06 7.61
C GLY A 22 -8.18 -1.66 8.71
N GLN A 23 -8.72 -1.77 9.91
CA GLN A 23 -7.96 -2.22 11.08
C GLN A 23 -8.84 -2.94 12.12
N THR A 24 -9.62 -3.90 11.66
CA THR A 24 -10.51 -4.73 12.50
C THR A 24 -9.93 -6.13 12.71
N GLU A 25 -10.64 -7.00 13.43
CA GLU A 25 -10.29 -8.42 13.51
C GLU A 25 -10.32 -9.12 12.14
N TRP A 26 -11.19 -8.67 11.24
CA TRP A 26 -11.27 -9.16 9.86
C TRP A 26 -10.03 -8.78 9.06
N THR A 27 -9.44 -7.61 9.32
CA THR A 27 -8.15 -7.21 8.74
C THR A 27 -7.07 -8.23 9.09
N ASN A 28 -6.99 -8.63 10.37
CA ASN A 28 -6.02 -9.63 10.80
C ASN A 28 -6.25 -10.99 10.12
N SER A 29 -7.50 -11.45 10.03
CA SER A 29 -7.84 -12.69 9.33
C SER A 29 -7.45 -12.63 7.85
N THR A 30 -7.75 -11.52 7.16
CA THR A 30 -7.38 -11.30 5.76
C THR A 30 -5.86 -11.31 5.57
N LEU A 31 -5.11 -10.61 6.42
CA LEU A 31 -3.65 -10.60 6.38
C LEU A 31 -3.04 -11.97 6.68
N GLN A 32 -3.65 -12.77 7.56
CA GLN A 32 -3.23 -14.15 7.82
C GLN A 32 -3.43 -15.04 6.57
N HIS A 33 -4.56 -14.92 5.88
CA HIS A 33 -4.79 -15.65 4.63
C HIS A 33 -3.79 -15.22 3.52
N ILE A 34 -3.49 -13.94 3.43
CA ILE A 34 -2.48 -13.42 2.49
C ILE A 34 -1.09 -13.95 2.87
N ALA A 35 -0.71 -13.93 4.14
CA ALA A 35 0.57 -14.44 4.62
C ALA A 35 0.75 -15.95 4.35
N ALA A 36 -0.34 -16.72 4.44
CA ALA A 36 -0.35 -18.13 4.08
C ALA A 36 -0.24 -18.38 2.56
N SER A 37 -0.39 -17.34 1.74
CA SER A 37 -0.24 -17.43 0.29
C SER A 37 1.21 -17.21 -0.17
N ASN A 38 1.57 -17.83 -1.29
CA ASN A 38 2.89 -17.64 -1.91
C ASN A 38 2.89 -16.45 -2.89
N TYR A 39 2.44 -15.26 -2.43
CA TYR A 39 2.43 -14.03 -3.24
C TYR A 39 3.85 -13.43 -3.41
N ASP A 40 4.04 -12.58 -4.41
CA ASP A 40 5.29 -11.83 -4.60
C ASP A 40 5.09 -10.34 -4.28
N MET A 41 3.90 -9.81 -4.55
CA MET A 41 3.54 -8.41 -4.28
C MET A 41 2.09 -8.29 -3.78
N LEU A 42 1.81 -7.28 -2.97
CA LEU A 42 0.45 -6.94 -2.56
C LEU A 42 -0.01 -5.65 -3.24
N LEU A 43 -1.22 -5.66 -3.81
CA LEU A 43 -1.90 -4.47 -4.31
C LEU A 43 -3.03 -4.10 -3.35
N LEU A 44 -3.02 -2.85 -2.85
CA LEU A 44 -4.04 -2.29 -1.96
C LEU A 44 -4.59 -0.98 -2.54
N PRO A 45 -5.63 -1.05 -3.39
CA PRO A 45 -6.07 0.10 -4.18
C PRO A 45 -7.17 0.89 -3.47
N GLY A 46 -6.81 1.60 -2.38
CA GLY A 46 -7.74 2.50 -1.69
C GLY A 46 -8.11 2.05 -0.28
N ASP A 47 -8.65 3.02 0.47
CA ASP A 47 -9.26 2.86 1.79
C ASP A 47 -8.39 2.01 2.74
N LEU A 48 -7.19 2.54 3.01
CA LEU A 48 -6.13 1.83 3.72
C LEU A 48 -6.51 1.64 5.19
N SER A 49 -6.57 2.75 5.92
CA SER A 49 -6.59 2.73 7.39
C SER A 49 -7.95 3.00 7.98
N TYR A 50 -8.88 3.63 7.23
CA TYR A 50 -10.10 4.21 7.78
C TYR A 50 -9.80 5.12 9.00
N ALA A 51 -8.72 5.90 8.90
CA ALA A 51 -8.31 6.82 9.96
C ALA A 51 -9.31 7.96 10.13
N ASP A 52 -9.90 8.45 9.04
CA ASP A 52 -10.99 9.42 9.02
C ASP A 52 -10.76 10.58 10.00
N LEU A 53 -9.62 11.25 9.84
CA LEU A 53 -9.16 12.37 10.66
C LEU A 53 -8.61 11.99 12.05
N ILE A 54 -8.76 10.74 12.50
CA ILE A 54 -8.21 10.24 13.77
C ILE A 54 -6.78 9.75 13.53
N GLN A 55 -5.82 10.67 13.48
CA GLN A 55 -4.43 10.39 13.06
C GLN A 55 -3.72 9.20 13.74
N PRO A 56 -3.91 8.89 15.04
CA PRO A 56 -3.33 7.69 15.64
C PRO A 56 -3.74 6.37 14.96
N ARG A 57 -4.85 6.37 14.22
CA ARG A 57 -5.31 5.21 13.43
C ARG A 57 -4.40 4.87 12.26
N TRP A 58 -3.68 5.85 11.70
CA TRP A 58 -2.64 5.58 10.73
C TRP A 58 -1.46 4.83 11.36
N ASP A 59 -1.12 5.15 12.61
CA ASP A 59 -0.02 4.51 13.33
C ASP A 59 -0.37 3.07 13.72
N SER A 60 -1.60 2.80 14.16
CA SER A 60 -2.07 1.43 14.43
C SER A 60 -2.17 0.62 13.15
N PHE A 61 -2.69 1.19 12.06
CA PHE A 61 -2.72 0.52 10.76
C PHE A 61 -1.31 0.15 10.29
N GLY A 62 -0.35 1.07 10.39
CA GLY A 62 1.05 0.79 10.07
C GLY A 62 1.62 -0.38 10.86
N ARG A 63 1.31 -0.48 12.16
CA ARG A 63 1.72 -1.62 13.01
C ARG A 63 1.05 -2.94 12.62
N ILE A 64 -0.20 -2.90 12.15
CA ILE A 64 -0.92 -4.09 11.65
C ILE A 64 -0.34 -4.56 10.31
N ALA A 65 0.02 -3.62 9.42
CA ALA A 65 0.57 -3.93 8.10
C ALA A 65 2.06 -4.34 8.13
N GLU A 66 2.84 -3.82 9.08
CA GLU A 66 4.31 -4.01 9.20
C GLU A 66 4.76 -5.47 8.99
N PRO A 67 4.13 -6.50 9.60
CA PRO A 67 4.62 -7.87 9.46
C PRO A 67 4.65 -8.36 8.01
N LEU A 68 3.72 -7.90 7.15
CA LEU A 68 3.70 -8.26 5.73
C LEU A 68 4.40 -7.22 4.85
N ALA A 69 4.21 -5.92 5.13
CA ALA A 69 4.78 -4.83 4.34
C ALA A 69 6.30 -4.72 4.45
N SER A 70 6.89 -5.18 5.57
CA SER A 70 8.35 -5.27 5.73
C SER A 70 8.98 -6.42 4.93
N GLN A 71 8.19 -7.40 4.47
CA GLN A 71 8.69 -8.61 3.82
C GLN A 71 8.55 -8.62 2.30
N ARG A 72 7.50 -7.96 1.78
CA ARG A 72 7.15 -7.95 0.36
C ARG A 72 6.62 -6.57 -0.03
N PRO A 73 6.82 -6.11 -1.27
CA PRO A 73 6.35 -4.80 -1.70
C PRO A 73 4.82 -4.71 -1.62
N TRP A 74 4.36 -3.60 -1.07
CA TRP A 74 2.97 -3.15 -1.14
C TRP A 74 2.89 -2.01 -2.13
N VAL A 75 2.00 -2.15 -3.11
CA VAL A 75 1.65 -1.10 -4.06
C VAL A 75 0.27 -0.61 -3.67
N VAL A 76 0.19 0.67 -3.31
CA VAL A 76 -1.06 1.25 -2.81
C VAL A 76 -1.51 2.41 -3.68
N THR A 77 -2.80 2.73 -3.61
CA THR A 77 -3.33 4.03 -4.05
C THR A 77 -4.25 4.59 -2.99
N GLN A 78 -4.56 5.88 -3.10
CA GLN A 78 -5.56 6.56 -2.27
C GLN A 78 -6.98 6.25 -2.73
N GLU A 79 -7.94 6.46 -1.82
CA GLU A 79 -9.35 6.62 -2.14
C GLU A 79 -10.00 7.66 -1.19
N ASN A 80 -11.33 7.62 -0.99
CA ASN A 80 -12.05 8.69 -0.28
C ASN A 80 -11.71 8.76 1.21
N HIS A 81 -11.38 7.65 1.87
CA HIS A 81 -10.98 7.68 3.28
C HIS A 81 -9.59 8.30 3.49
N GLU A 82 -8.78 8.46 2.43
CA GLU A 82 -7.50 9.18 2.48
C GLU A 82 -7.63 10.69 2.26
N ILE A 83 -8.80 11.21 1.84
CA ILE A 83 -8.99 12.64 1.54
C ILE A 83 -8.67 13.50 2.77
N GLU A 84 -9.19 13.13 3.94
CA GLU A 84 -8.92 13.75 5.26
C GLU A 84 -8.92 15.30 5.29
N LYS A 85 -9.74 15.95 4.43
CA LYS A 85 -9.82 17.41 4.31
C LYS A 85 -10.79 18.02 5.32
N ILE A 86 -10.35 19.04 6.05
CA ILE A 86 -11.17 19.85 6.96
C ILE A 86 -11.18 21.29 6.45
N HIS A 87 -12.31 21.76 5.91
CA HIS A 87 -12.44 23.04 5.19
C HIS A 87 -11.70 24.24 5.79
N VAL A 88 -11.74 24.40 7.12
CA VAL A 88 -11.16 25.55 7.82
C VAL A 88 -9.81 25.24 8.49
N LEU A 89 -9.58 23.98 8.88
CA LEU A 89 -8.39 23.59 9.68
C LEU A 89 -7.31 22.90 8.85
N HIS A 90 -7.69 22.23 7.77
CA HIS A 90 -6.79 21.46 6.92
C HIS A 90 -7.35 21.32 5.49
N SER A 91 -7.02 22.25 4.61
CA SER A 91 -7.60 22.32 3.26
C SER A 91 -6.96 21.39 2.22
N HIS A 92 -5.85 20.73 2.57
CA HIS A 92 -5.12 19.85 1.65
C HIS A 92 -5.63 18.42 1.75
N SER A 93 -6.02 17.83 0.62
CA SER A 93 -6.41 16.42 0.59
C SER A 93 -5.19 15.50 0.60
N PHE A 94 -5.35 14.27 1.10
CA PHE A 94 -4.36 13.19 1.01
C PHE A 94 -3.04 13.46 1.75
N THR A 95 -3.01 14.41 2.68
CA THR A 95 -1.78 14.79 3.40
C THR A 95 -1.18 13.58 4.14
N SER A 96 -1.99 12.83 4.88
CA SER A 96 -1.53 11.67 5.64
C SER A 96 -1.09 10.51 4.74
N TYR A 97 -1.87 10.23 3.68
CA TYR A 97 -1.52 9.24 2.67
C TYR A 97 -0.16 9.55 2.03
N ASN A 98 0.02 10.78 1.54
CA ASN A 98 1.27 11.21 0.89
C ASN A 98 2.47 11.20 1.85
N ALA A 99 2.26 11.48 3.14
CA ALA A 99 3.33 11.47 4.12
C ALA A 99 3.76 10.06 4.55
N ARG A 100 2.84 9.08 4.51
CA ARG A 100 3.04 7.75 5.12
C ARG A 100 3.22 6.63 4.09
N TRP A 101 2.65 6.78 2.90
CA TRP A 101 2.62 5.77 1.84
C TRP A 101 3.13 6.35 0.52
N ARG A 102 4.44 6.57 0.43
CA ARG A 102 5.10 7.11 -0.76
C ARG A 102 5.35 6.01 -1.79
N MET A 103 4.79 6.18 -2.97
CA MET A 103 4.96 5.32 -4.15
C MET A 103 5.96 5.96 -5.13
N PRO A 104 6.53 5.20 -6.09
CA PRO A 104 7.53 5.70 -7.02
C PRO A 104 6.89 6.48 -8.19
N PHE A 105 6.13 7.52 -7.87
CA PHE A 105 5.39 8.29 -8.88
C PHE A 105 6.33 9.14 -9.75
N GLU A 106 7.42 9.67 -9.17
CA GLU A 106 8.40 10.51 -9.88
C GLU A 106 9.13 9.73 -10.99
N GLU A 107 9.52 8.48 -10.69
CA GLU A 107 10.19 7.56 -11.61
C GLU A 107 9.29 7.17 -12.80
N THR A 108 7.98 7.32 -12.63
CA THR A 108 6.98 7.03 -13.65
C THR A 108 6.56 8.28 -14.44
N GLY A 109 7.19 9.43 -14.17
CA GLY A 109 6.86 10.72 -14.79
C GLY A 109 5.54 11.32 -14.30
N SER A 110 4.98 10.79 -13.21
CA SER A 110 3.80 11.36 -12.56
C SER A 110 4.20 12.57 -11.71
N ALA A 111 3.33 13.57 -11.68
CA ALA A 111 3.49 14.75 -10.81
C ALA A 111 2.90 14.54 -9.41
N SER A 112 2.33 13.35 -9.14
CA SER A 112 1.52 13.11 -7.95
C SER A 112 1.60 11.67 -7.46
N ASN A 113 1.71 11.49 -6.13
CA ASN A 113 1.67 10.18 -5.48
C ASN A 113 0.33 9.43 -5.59
N LEU A 114 -0.69 10.08 -6.17
CA LEU A 114 -2.03 9.52 -6.34
C LEU A 114 -2.16 8.61 -7.58
N TYR A 115 -1.16 8.60 -8.46
CA TYR A 115 -1.09 7.67 -9.59
C TYR A 115 0.36 7.39 -9.97
N HIS A 116 0.65 6.14 -10.32
CA HIS A 116 1.97 5.63 -10.66
C HIS A 116 1.81 4.36 -11.52
N PHE A 117 2.92 3.90 -12.08
CA PHE A 117 2.95 2.77 -13.00
C PHE A 117 4.09 1.81 -12.63
N TYR A 118 3.87 0.51 -12.83
CA TYR A 118 4.91 -0.50 -12.69
C TYR A 118 5.05 -1.29 -13.98
N ASN A 119 6.29 -1.43 -14.43
CA ASN A 119 6.63 -2.19 -15.62
C ASN A 119 7.30 -3.50 -15.18
N PHE A 120 6.69 -4.63 -15.56
CA PHE A 120 7.25 -5.95 -15.33
C PHE A 120 7.69 -6.55 -16.66
N HIS A 121 8.99 -6.80 -16.80
CA HIS A 121 9.57 -7.38 -17.99
C HIS A 121 10.50 -8.53 -17.61
N THR A 122 10.54 -9.56 -18.45
CA THR A 122 11.63 -10.55 -18.41
C THR A 122 12.90 -9.89 -18.93
N LEU A 123 14.01 -10.02 -18.20
CA LEU A 123 15.32 -9.69 -18.78
C LEU A 123 15.48 -10.46 -20.12
N PRO A 124 16.09 -9.84 -21.16
CA PRO A 124 16.40 -10.58 -22.37
C PRO A 124 17.25 -11.80 -22.00
N ARG A 125 16.88 -12.98 -22.52
CA ARG A 125 17.73 -14.17 -22.38
C ARG A 125 19.00 -13.88 -23.20
N ASN A 126 20.15 -13.82 -22.53
CA ASN A 126 21.45 -13.87 -23.18
C ASN A 126 21.66 -15.24 -23.84
#